data_AF-A0A2E1LJA1-F1
#
_entry.id   AF-A0A2E1LJA1-F1
#
_cell.length_a   1.000
_cell.length_b   1.000
_cell.length_c   1.000
_cell.angle_alpha   90.00
_cell.angle_beta   90.00
_cell.angle_gamma   90.00
#
_symmetry.space_group_name_H-M   'P 1'
#
loop_
_entity.id
_entity.type
_entity.pdbx_description
1 polymer ?
#
loop_
_entity_poly.entity_id
_entity_poly.type
_entity_poly.pdbx_seq_one_letter_code
_entity_poly.pdbx_strand_id
1 'polypeptide(L)'
;MILPIFLIDRPWTYSAEAPLSAWIALAGLGFFATALAYVLFFRILCTAGATNVSLVTLLIPVWAILFNATIRQNTLAFWETITLAQWSGMALIAFGLAVLNQWVPLPGRKER
;
A
#
# COMPACT_ATOMS: atom_id res chain seq x y z
N MET A 1 -23.71 4.88 -3.87
CA MET A 1 -23.60 4.19 -5.17
C MET A 1 -23.66 2.65 -5.05
N ILE A 2 -24.34 2.09 -4.03
CA ILE A 2 -24.35 0.63 -3.77
C ILE A 2 -25.72 -0.01 -4.09
N LEU A 3 -26.79 0.81 -4.06
CA LEU A 3 -28.17 0.35 -4.29
C LEU A 3 -28.38 -0.45 -5.60
N PRO A 4 -27.89 -0.01 -6.77
CA PRO A 4 -28.10 -0.77 -8.01
C PRO A 4 -27.36 -2.11 -8.02
N ILE A 5 -26.21 -2.21 -7.35
CA ILE A 5 -25.44 -3.46 -7.24
C ILE A 5 -26.21 -4.52 -6.43
N PHE A 6 -26.89 -4.10 -5.35
CA PHE A 6 -27.66 -5.01 -4.49
C PHE A 6 -28.83 -5.67 -5.22
N LEU A 7 -29.46 -4.95 -6.16
CA LEU A 7 -30.57 -5.49 -6.97
C LEU A 7 -30.10 -6.57 -7.96
N ILE A 8 -28.84 -6.50 -8.41
CA ILE A 8 -28.22 -7.47 -9.32
C ILE A 8 -27.68 -8.67 -8.55
N ASP A 9 -26.89 -8.43 -7.50
CA ASP A 9 -26.17 -9.46 -6.74
C ASP A 9 -27.10 -10.24 -5.77
N ARG A 10 -28.20 -9.61 -5.33
CA ARG A 10 -29.23 -10.17 -4.43
C ARG A 10 -28.64 -10.90 -3.22
N PRO A 11 -27.81 -10.22 -2.40
CA PRO A 11 -27.04 -10.86 -1.34
C PRO A 11 -27.90 -11.53 -0.25
N TRP A 12 -29.17 -11.13 -0.12
CA TRP A 12 -30.15 -11.76 0.76
C TRP A 12 -30.56 -13.18 0.33
N THR A 13 -30.14 -13.64 -0.84
CA THR A 13 -30.37 -15.01 -1.32
C THR A 13 -29.23 -15.97 -1.00
N TYR A 14 -28.08 -15.47 -0.52
CA TYR A 14 -26.96 -16.31 -0.13
C TYR A 14 -27.22 -17.02 1.21
N SER A 15 -26.85 -18.30 1.28
CA SER A 15 -26.82 -19.04 2.53
C SER A 15 -25.87 -18.35 3.51
N ALA A 16 -26.32 -18.11 4.74
CA ALA A 16 -25.55 -17.41 5.78
C ALA A 16 -24.33 -18.20 6.32
N GLU A 17 -24.01 -19.33 5.71
CA GLU A 17 -22.91 -20.21 6.10
C GLU A 17 -21.58 -19.68 5.55
N ALA A 18 -21.00 -18.70 6.25
CA ALA A 18 -19.63 -18.27 5.98
C ALA A 18 -18.63 -19.28 6.57
N PRO A 19 -17.67 -19.78 5.78
CA PRO A 19 -16.65 -20.69 6.29
C PRO A 19 -15.76 -19.98 7.33
N LEU A 20 -15.21 -20.73 8.29
CA LEU A 20 -14.31 -20.19 9.31
C LEU A 20 -13.12 -19.42 8.70
N SER A 21 -12.64 -19.83 7.53
CA SER A 21 -11.58 -19.14 6.79
C SER A 21 -11.95 -17.69 6.43
N ALA A 22 -13.21 -17.40 6.13
CA ALA A 22 -13.67 -16.05 5.84
C ALA A 22 -13.61 -15.16 7.09
N TRP A 23 -13.99 -15.69 8.24
CA TRP A 23 -13.89 -14.99 9.52
C TRP A 23 -12.44 -14.71 9.91
N ILE A 24 -11.56 -15.69 9.71
CA ILE A 24 -10.11 -15.51 9.94
C ILE A 24 -9.53 -14.46 9.00
N ALA A 25 -9.92 -14.46 7.72
CA ALA A 25 -9.48 -13.45 6.76
C ALA A 25 -9.97 -12.04 7.15
N LEU A 26 -11.21 -11.90 7.61
CA LEU A 26 -11.77 -10.65 8.13
C LEU A 26 -11.03 -10.16 9.37
N ALA A 27 -10.76 -11.05 10.33
CA ALA A 27 -10.00 -10.72 11.52
C ALA A 27 -8.57 -10.29 11.17
N GLY A 28 -7.91 -11.01 10.26
CA GLY A 28 -6.59 -10.67 9.74
C GLY A 28 -6.58 -9.31 9.04
N LEU A 29 -7.56 -9.04 8.18
CA LEU A 29 -7.70 -7.77 7.49
C LEU A 29 -7.89 -6.61 8.47
N GLY A 30 -8.83 -6.73 9.42
CA GLY A 30 -9.09 -5.68 10.40
C GLY A 30 -7.91 -5.46 11.36
N PHE A 31 -7.23 -6.52 11.78
CA PHE A 31 -6.10 -6.40 12.69
C PHE A 31 -4.86 -5.83 12.00
N PHE A 32 -4.39 -6.45 10.92
CA PHE A 32 -3.13 -6.07 10.27
C PHE A 32 -3.27 -4.84 9.38
N ALA A 33 -4.30 -4.77 8.54
CA ALA A 33 -4.45 -3.68 7.56
C ALA A 33 -5.09 -2.42 8.17
N THR A 34 -5.74 -2.52 9.34
CA THR A 34 -6.41 -1.38 9.97
C THR A 34 -5.81 -1.06 11.34
N ALA A 35 -6.00 -1.91 12.35
CA ALA A 35 -5.61 -1.57 13.72
C ALA A 35 -4.10 -1.34 13.85
N LEU A 36 -3.28 -2.30 13.39
CA LEU A 36 -1.83 -2.19 13.44
C LEU A 36 -1.31 -1.04 12.56
N ALA A 37 -1.82 -0.94 11.33
CA ALA A 37 -1.44 0.11 10.40
C ALA A 37 -1.71 1.52 10.96
N TYR A 38 -2.86 1.74 11.61
CA TYR A 38 -3.17 3.03 12.22
C TYR A 38 -2.29 3.35 13.42
N VAL A 39 -1.97 2.36 14.28
CA VAL A 39 -1.03 2.58 15.39
C VAL A 39 0.32 3.04 14.86
N LEU A 40 0.82 2.42 13.79
CA LEU A 40 2.07 2.83 13.14
C LEU A 40 1.93 4.22 12.50
N PHE A 41 0.83 4.49 11.80
CA PHE A 41 0.56 5.78 11.17
C PHE A 41 0.60 6.93 12.19
N PHE A 42 -0.12 6.80 13.31
CA PHE A 42 -0.14 7.82 14.36
C PHE A 42 1.22 7.95 15.04
N ARG A 43 1.95 6.85 15.25
CA ARG A 43 3.31 6.90 15.76
C ARG A 43 4.25 7.68 14.84
N ILE A 44 4.23 7.41 13.54
CA ILE A 44 5.05 8.12 12.55
C ILE A 44 4.64 9.59 12.47
N LEU A 45 3.34 9.88 12.57
CA LEU A 45 2.83 11.25 12.60
C LEU A 45 3.39 12.04 13.79
N CYS A 46 3.46 11.43 14.97
CA CYS A 46 4.05 12.05 16.16
C CYS A 46 5.57 12.22 16.09
N THR A 47 6.31 11.31 15.44
CA THR A 47 7.78 11.35 15.43
C THR A 47 8.38 12.07 14.24
N ALA A 48 7.80 11.93 13.05
CA ALA A 48 8.37 12.40 11.78
C ALA A 48 7.65 13.61 11.16
N GLY A 49 6.48 13.99 11.69
CA GLY A 49 5.67 15.10 11.19
C GLY A 49 4.90 14.80 9.91
N ALA A 50 3.93 15.66 9.57
CA ALA A 50 2.95 15.42 8.51
C ALA A 50 3.57 15.21 7.11
N THR A 51 4.69 15.90 6.81
CA THR A 51 5.37 15.79 5.51
C THR A 51 5.90 14.38 5.27
N ASN A 52 6.57 13.77 6.26
CA ASN A 52 7.14 12.43 6.13
C ASN A 52 6.06 11.34 6.09
N VAL A 53 4.92 11.56 6.76
CA VAL A 53 3.77 10.65 6.69
C VAL A 53 3.21 10.56 5.28
N SER A 54 3.16 11.66 4.54
CA SER A 54 2.69 11.65 3.14
C SER A 54 3.54 10.77 2.21
N LEU A 55 4.84 10.61 2.51
CA LEU A 55 5.76 9.75 1.75
C LEU A 55 5.35 8.28 1.82
N VAL A 56 4.76 7.85 2.93
CA VAL A 56 4.25 6.48 3.10
C VAL A 56 3.16 6.17 2.07
N THR A 57 2.28 7.14 1.79
CA THR A 57 1.23 7.00 0.75
C THR A 57 1.85 6.86 -0.64
N LEU A 58 2.90 7.62 -0.93
CA LEU A 58 3.63 7.51 -2.21
C LEU A 58 4.31 6.16 -2.40
N LEU A 59 4.63 5.48 -1.29
CA LEU A 59 5.29 4.17 -1.31
C LEU A 59 4.30 3.00 -1.53
N ILE A 60 2.99 3.22 -1.37
CA ILE A 60 1.96 2.18 -1.54
C ILE A 60 2.07 1.45 -2.89
N PRO A 61 2.21 2.12 -4.06
CA PRO A 61 2.30 1.44 -5.35
C PRO A 61 3.56 0.57 -5.47
N VAL A 62 4.68 1.00 -4.88
CA VAL A 62 5.94 0.24 -4.89
C VAL A 62 5.76 -1.07 -4.13
N TRP A 63 5.21 -1.00 -2.91
CA TRP A 63 4.90 -2.20 -2.13
C TRP A 63 3.90 -3.10 -2.85
N ALA A 64 2.86 -2.54 -3.49
CA ALA A 64 1.88 -3.33 -4.24
C ALA A 64 2.51 -4.12 -5.39
N ILE A 65 3.40 -3.51 -6.17
CA ILE A 65 4.11 -4.18 -7.27
C ILE A 65 5.03 -5.29 -6.73
N LEU A 66 5.81 -5.01 -5.68
CA LEU A 66 6.72 -5.98 -5.07
C LEU A 66 5.97 -7.19 -4.46
N PHE A 67 4.89 -6.94 -3.72
CA PHE A 67 4.05 -8.01 -3.18
C PHE A 67 3.36 -8.80 -4.29
N ASN A 68 2.91 -8.15 -5.37
CA ASN A 68 2.30 -8.87 -6.49
C ASN A 68 3.29 -9.83 -7.18
N ALA A 69 4.52 -9.36 -7.44
CA ALA A 69 5.56 -10.17 -8.07
C ALA A 69 5.94 -11.39 -7.21
N THR A 70 6.14 -11.19 -5.90
CA THR A 70 6.56 -12.24 -4.96
C THR A 70 5.47 -13.28 -4.69
N ILE A 71 4.24 -12.84 -4.43
CA ILE A 71 3.12 -13.74 -4.11
C ILE A 71 2.73 -14.59 -5.33
N ARG A 72 2.74 -14.01 -6.55
CA ARG A 72 2.36 -14.76 -7.75
C ARG A 72 3.36 -15.81 -8.19
N GLN A 73 4.66 -15.54 -8.05
CA GLN A 73 5.68 -16.48 -8.55
C GLN A 73 6.16 -17.49 -7.51
N ASN A 74 5.74 -17.38 -6.24
CA ASN A 74 6.22 -18.22 -5.12
C ASN A 74 7.77 -18.30 -5.06
N THR A 75 8.45 -17.35 -5.72
CA THR A 75 9.88 -17.28 -5.99
C THR A 75 10.24 -15.80 -5.92
N LEU A 76 11.38 -15.49 -5.32
CA LEU A 76 11.93 -14.13 -5.23
C LEU A 76 12.45 -13.59 -6.58
N ALA A 77 11.94 -14.09 -7.72
CA ALA A 77 12.39 -13.74 -9.06
C ALA A 77 11.60 -12.53 -9.60
N PHE A 78 11.80 -11.37 -8.99
CA PHE A 78 11.03 -10.15 -9.29
C PHE A 78 11.20 -9.65 -10.74
N TRP A 79 12.28 -10.04 -11.42
CA TRP A 79 12.65 -9.52 -12.74
C TRP A 79 11.81 -10.11 -13.88
N GLU A 80 11.16 -11.25 -13.70
CA GLU A 80 10.40 -11.91 -14.79
C GLU A 80 8.95 -11.43 -14.90
N THR A 81 8.38 -10.90 -13.82
CA THR A 81 6.97 -10.49 -13.76
C THR A 81 6.74 -8.99 -13.90
N ILE A 82 7.73 -8.16 -13.58
CA ILE A 82 7.56 -6.71 -13.54
C ILE A 82 7.77 -6.13 -14.94
N THR A 83 6.74 -5.48 -15.47
CA THR A 83 6.80 -4.83 -16.78
C THR A 83 7.73 -3.61 -16.76
N LEU A 84 8.26 -3.22 -17.92
CA LEU A 84 9.10 -2.03 -18.04
C LEU A 84 8.38 -0.75 -17.57
N ALA A 85 7.06 -0.67 -17.76
CA ALA A 85 6.23 0.42 -17.28
C ALA A 85 6.12 0.46 -15.74
N GLN A 86 6.08 -0.70 -15.08
CA GLN A 86 6.09 -0.78 -13.61
C GLN A 86 7.45 -0.37 -13.06
N TRP A 87 8.54 -0.77 -13.71
CA TRP A 87 9.89 -0.32 -13.36
C TRP A 87 10.04 1.19 -13.49
N SER A 88 9.57 1.79 -14.60
CA SER A 88 9.64 3.24 -14.78
C SER A 88 8.77 4.00 -13.77
N GLY A 89 7.59 3.48 -13.45
CA GLY A 89 6.73 4.02 -12.39
C GLY A 89 7.39 4.00 -11.01
N MET A 90 8.00 2.87 -10.62
CA MET A 90 8.73 2.75 -9.36
C MET A 90 9.95 3.70 -9.32
N ALA A 91 10.69 3.83 -10.43
CA ALA A 91 11.80 4.75 -10.53
C ALA A 91 11.34 6.22 -10.37
N LEU A 92 10.22 6.58 -10.98
CA LEU A 92 9.63 7.92 -10.85
C LEU A 92 9.20 8.23 -9.41
N ILE A 93 8.58 7.27 -8.72
CA ILE A 93 8.21 7.40 -7.30
C ILE A 93 9.48 7.56 -6.44
N ALA A 94 10.48 6.71 -6.64
CA ALA A 94 11.75 6.77 -5.90
C ALA A 94 12.46 8.12 -6.11
N PHE A 95 12.44 8.65 -7.33
CA PHE A 95 12.97 9.97 -7.64
C PHE A 95 12.21 11.08 -6.92
N GLY A 96 10.87 11.05 -6.93
CA GLY A 96 10.05 12.00 -6.19
C GLY A 96 10.33 11.99 -4.68
N LEU A 97 10.49 10.80 -4.10
CA LEU A 97 10.87 10.63 -2.69
C LEU A 97 12.27 11.20 -2.40
N ALA A 98 13.25 10.96 -3.27
CA ALA A 98 14.61 11.46 -3.09
C ALA A 98 14.68 12.99 -3.10
N VAL A 99 13.87 13.65 -3.93
CA VAL A 99 13.75 15.11 -3.97
C VAL A 99 13.07 15.63 -2.70
N LEU A 100 11.95 15.01 -2.29
CA LEU A 100 11.19 15.44 -1.10
C LEU A 100 11.99 15.28 0.20
N ASN A 101 12.79 14.21 0.32
CA ASN A 101 13.61 13.96 1.51
C ASN A 101 15.01 14.62 1.43
N GLN A 102 15.23 15.48 0.44
CA GLN A 102 16.52 16.15 0.18
C GLN A 102 17.73 15.19 0.12
N TRP A 103 17.52 13.95 -0.32
CA TRP A 103 18.61 13.00 -0.54
C TRP A 103 19.54 13.44 -1.67
N VAL A 104 19.04 14.28 -2.57
CA VAL A 104 19.85 14.98 -3.56
C VAL A 104 20.37 16.27 -2.94
N PRO A 105 21.70 16.47 -2.84
CA PRO A 105 22.26 17.73 -2.35
C PRO A 105 21.89 18.85 -3.33
N LEU A 106 20.95 19.71 -2.93
CA LEU A 106 20.58 20.89 -3.69
C LEU A 106 21.69 21.95 -3.51
N PRO A 107 22.30 22.47 -4.60
CA PRO A 107 23.28 23.53 -4.48
C PRO A 107 22.61 24.81 -3.93
N GLY A 108 22.93 25.22 -2.71
CA GLY A 108 22.63 26.58 -2.22
C GLY A 108 21.87 26.76 -0.91
N ARG A 109 21.61 25.72 -0.10
CA ARG A 109 20.91 25.92 1.19
C ARG A 109 21.90 26.36 2.29
N LYS A 110 22.01 27.67 2.51
CA LYS A 110 22.62 28.23 3.72
C LYS A 110 21.85 27.75 4.95
N GLU A 111 22.56 27.11 5.86
CA GLU A 111 22.12 26.75 7.20
C GLU A 111 21.56 28.00 7.92
N ARG A 112 20.37 27.88 8.48
CA ARG A 112 19.82 28.77 9.50
C ARG A 112 19.21 27.92 10.59
#